data_AF-A0A0L6TYX1-F1
#
_entry.id   AF-A0A0L6TYX1-F1
#
_cell.length_a   1.000
_cell.length_b   1.000
_cell.length_c   1.000
_cell.angle_alpha   90.00
_cell.angle_beta   90.00
_cell.angle_gamma   90.00
#
_symmetry.space_group_name_H-M   'P 1'
#
loop_
_entity.id
_entity.type
_entity.pdbx_description
1 polymer ?
#
loop_
_entity_poly.entity_id
_entity_poly.type
_entity_poly.pdbx_seq_one_letter_code
_entity_poly.pdbx_strand_id
1 'polypeptide(L)'
;MIINDVELELDLMDADVLDLVQDALGNLTTESEKSERVSDMIRQPCITINTFFDTVFGEGASDAVFQGKMSLTDHMDAFMQIVTEIEKAPESINGSMDKYLKVVKKKPAVIKTMDHLPKTRPATKKKFSSVKK
;
A
#
# COMPACT_ATOMS: atom_id res chain seq x y z
N MET A 1 31.08 6.86 -4.51
CA MET A 1 31.98 7.57 -5.46
C MET A 1 33.42 7.47 -4.96
N ILE A 2 34.44 7.39 -5.82
CA ILE A 2 35.86 7.38 -5.38
C ILE A 2 36.58 8.61 -5.93
N ILE A 3 37.27 9.35 -5.08
CA ILE A 3 38.14 10.49 -5.44
C ILE A 3 39.49 10.28 -4.76
N ASN A 4 40.58 10.26 -5.53
CA ASN A 4 41.95 10.05 -5.02
C ASN A 4 42.05 8.86 -4.04
N ASP A 5 41.50 7.71 -4.45
CA ASP A 5 41.47 6.46 -3.68
C ASP A 5 40.68 6.51 -2.37
N VAL A 6 39.89 7.57 -2.15
CA VAL A 6 38.95 7.67 -1.02
C VAL A 6 37.54 7.41 -1.50
N GLU A 7 36.87 6.44 -0.89
CA GLU A 7 35.45 6.16 -1.12
C GLU A 7 34.59 7.14 -0.31
N LEU A 8 33.71 7.85 -1.01
CA LEU A 8 32.77 8.84 -0.50
C LEU A 8 31.35 8.48 -0.92
N GLU A 9 30.43 8.51 0.02
CA GLU A 9 29.01 8.35 -0.24
C GLU A 9 28.42 9.70 -0.67
N LEU A 10 27.84 9.74 -1.88
CA LEU A 10 27.20 10.93 -2.43
C LEU A 10 25.96 10.48 -3.20
N ASP A 11 24.79 10.63 -2.58
CA ASP A 11 23.50 10.39 -3.22
C ASP A 11 22.85 11.73 -3.60
N LEU A 12 22.95 12.12 -4.87
CA LEU A 12 22.30 13.34 -5.36
C LEU A 12 20.78 13.19 -5.51
N MET A 13 20.25 11.97 -5.35
CA MET A 13 18.81 11.69 -5.28
C MET A 13 18.27 11.81 -3.85
N ASP A 14 19.13 12.09 -2.86
CA ASP A 14 18.72 12.50 -1.53
C ASP A 14 18.63 14.02 -1.43
N ALA A 15 17.45 14.51 -1.05
CA ALA A 15 17.18 15.93 -0.98
C ALA A 15 18.07 16.66 0.06
N ASP A 16 18.37 16.01 1.19
CA ASP A 16 19.21 16.59 2.24
C ASP A 16 20.68 16.64 1.80
N VAL A 17 21.16 15.61 1.09
CA VAL A 17 22.51 15.59 0.51
C VAL A 17 22.64 16.65 -0.59
N LEU A 18 21.63 16.80 -1.45
CA LEU A 18 21.65 17.78 -2.53
C LEU A 18 21.62 19.23 -1.99
N ASP A 19 20.89 19.48 -0.90
CA ASP A 19 20.91 20.77 -0.19
C ASP A 19 22.33 21.10 0.30
N LEU A 20 23.02 20.14 0.93
CA LEU A 20 24.40 20.32 1.40
C LEU A 20 25.37 20.64 0.25
N VAL A 21 25.20 19.97 -0.89
CA VAL A 21 26.02 20.22 -2.09
C VAL A 21 25.77 21.63 -2.63
N GLN A 22 24.51 22.07 -2.72
CA GLN A 22 24.18 23.40 -3.21
C GLN A 22 24.70 24.51 -2.30
N ASP A 23 24.54 24.35 -0.99
CA ASP A 23 25.06 25.30 -0.01
C ASP A 23 26.60 25.37 -0.07
N ALA A 24 27.28 24.23 -0.23
CA ALA A 24 28.74 24.17 -0.40
C ALA A 24 29.20 24.84 -1.71
N LEU A 25 28.49 24.63 -2.82
CA LEU A 25 28.78 25.28 -4.10
C LEU A 25 28.54 26.80 -4.04
N GLY A 26 27.45 27.23 -3.39
CA GLY A 26 27.13 28.64 -3.19
C GLY A 26 28.17 29.39 -2.35
N ASN A 27 28.85 28.70 -1.42
CA ASN A 27 29.99 29.27 -0.69
C ASN A 27 31.26 29.38 -1.55
N LEU A 28 31.39 28.54 -2.58
CA LEU A 28 32.56 28.52 -3.48
C LEU A 28 32.45 29.58 -4.58
N THR A 29 31.23 29.95 -4.97
CA THR A 29 30.95 31.02 -5.95
C THR A 29 30.57 32.30 -5.21
N THR A 30 31.30 33.41 -5.41
CA THR A 30 31.01 34.72 -4.76
C THR A 30 29.67 35.36 -5.16
N GLU A 31 28.92 34.73 -6.06
CA GLU A 31 27.62 35.15 -6.56
C GLU A 31 26.55 34.39 -5.78
N SER A 32 26.05 34.98 -4.70
CA SER A 32 24.88 34.48 -3.96
C SER A 32 23.60 34.79 -4.74
N GLU A 33 23.47 34.23 -5.94
CA GLU A 33 22.17 34.18 -6.59
C GLU A 33 21.39 33.02 -5.98
N LYS A 34 20.29 33.34 -5.30
CA LYS A 34 19.31 32.36 -4.79
C LYS A 34 18.70 31.62 -5.98
N SER A 35 19.41 30.62 -6.48
CA SER A 35 18.91 29.67 -7.46
C SER A 35 17.80 28.84 -6.81
N GLU A 36 16.77 28.46 -7.58
CA GLU A 36 15.75 27.52 -7.12
C GLU A 36 16.43 26.23 -6.63
N ARG A 37 16.08 25.81 -5.41
CA ARG A 37 16.68 24.64 -4.78
C ARG A 37 16.23 23.38 -5.50
N VAL A 38 17.13 22.77 -6.28
CA VAL A 38 16.85 21.52 -7.02
C VAL A 38 16.46 20.38 -6.06
N SER A 39 16.87 20.43 -4.79
CA SER A 39 16.44 19.50 -3.73
C SER A 39 14.91 19.48 -3.53
N ASP A 40 14.21 20.60 -3.77
CA ASP A 40 12.74 20.65 -3.68
C ASP A 40 12.06 19.76 -4.72
N MET A 41 12.67 19.60 -5.92
CA MET A 41 12.16 18.72 -6.97
C MET A 41 12.24 17.23 -6.58
N ILE A 42 13.15 16.88 -5.67
CA ILE A 42 13.35 15.53 -5.15
C ILE A 42 12.46 15.29 -3.92
N ARG A 43 12.31 16.31 -3.08
CA ARG A 43 11.55 16.24 -1.84
C ARG A 43 10.06 15.99 -2.08
N GLN A 44 9.48 16.59 -3.13
CA GLN A 44 8.04 16.46 -3.43
C GLN A 44 7.61 15.01 -3.73
N PRO A 45 8.27 14.26 -4.63
CA PRO A 45 7.99 12.84 -4.82
C PRO A 45 8.16 12.00 -3.54
N CYS A 46 9.19 12.25 -2.72
CA CYS A 46 9.40 11.54 -1.45
C CYS A 46 8.21 11.74 -0.48
N ILE A 47 7.75 12.98 -0.31
CA ILE A 47 6.56 13.29 0.53
C ILE A 47 5.31 12.57 0.00
N THR A 48 5.15 12.53 -1.33
CA THR A 48 4.02 11.84 -1.98
C THR A 48 4.05 10.35 -1.67
N ILE A 49 5.22 9.72 -1.74
CA ILE A 49 5.40 8.30 -1.44
C ILE A 49 5.20 8.04 0.07
N ASN A 50 5.71 8.89 0.96
CA ASN A 50 5.45 8.77 2.40
C ASN A 50 3.95 8.80 2.71
N THR A 51 3.24 9.76 2.12
CA THR A 51 1.78 9.87 2.26
C THR A 51 1.07 8.61 1.76
N PHE A 52 1.54 8.03 0.64
CA PHE A 52 1.01 6.76 0.13
C PHE A 52 1.21 5.63 1.14
N PHE A 53 2.42 5.48 1.70
CA PHE A 53 2.71 4.45 2.71
C PHE A 53 1.82 4.61 3.95
N ASP A 54 1.71 5.82 4.50
CA ASP A 54 0.88 6.07 5.67
C ASP A 54 -0.61 5.88 5.39
N THR A 55 -1.05 6.16 4.17
CA THR A 55 -2.45 5.93 3.76
C THR A 55 -2.77 4.44 3.61
N VAL A 56 -1.84 3.65 3.06
CA VAL A 56 -2.06 2.23 2.76
C VAL A 56 -1.84 1.34 3.98
N PHE A 57 -0.82 1.62 4.78
CA PHE A 57 -0.40 0.76 5.90
C PHE A 57 -0.72 1.34 7.28
N GLY A 58 -1.18 2.60 7.34
CA GLY A 58 -1.50 3.31 8.57
C GLY A 58 -0.43 4.33 8.96
N GLU A 59 -0.83 5.26 9.83
CA GLU A 59 0.03 6.36 10.30
C GLU A 59 1.34 5.85 10.90
N GLY A 60 2.46 6.39 10.43
CA GLY A 60 3.82 6.04 10.89
C GLY A 60 4.48 4.90 10.11
N ALA A 61 3.81 4.35 9.09
CA ALA A 61 4.39 3.35 8.21
C ALA A 61 5.54 3.92 7.37
N SER A 62 5.40 5.15 6.87
CA SER A 62 6.46 5.82 6.11
C SER A 62 7.72 6.01 6.97
N ASP A 63 7.55 6.48 8.21
CA ASP A 63 8.66 6.66 9.15
C ASP A 63 9.34 5.33 9.51
N ALA A 64 8.57 4.27 9.69
CA ALA A 64 9.12 2.94 9.95
C ALA A 64 9.96 2.39 8.77
N VAL A 65 9.61 2.75 7.53
CA VAL A 65 10.29 2.28 6.32
C VAL A 65 11.48 3.16 5.96
N PHE A 66 11.28 4.48 5.91
CA PHE A 66 12.28 5.43 5.41
C PHE A 66 13.10 6.10 6.51
N GLN A 67 12.68 6.00 7.78
CA GLN A 67 13.41 6.52 8.94
C GLN A 67 13.76 8.02 8.81
N GLY A 68 12.84 8.79 8.23
CA GLY A 68 13.00 10.22 7.99
C GLY A 68 13.95 10.61 6.84
N LYS A 69 14.55 9.65 6.14
CA LYS A 69 15.39 9.93 4.96
C LYS A 69 14.55 10.52 3.82
N MET A 70 15.18 11.31 2.96
CA MET A 70 14.54 11.90 1.77
C MET A 70 15.28 11.52 0.47
N SER A 71 15.71 10.25 0.37
CA SER A 71 16.27 9.66 -0.85
C SER A 71 15.18 9.17 -1.79
N LEU A 72 15.05 9.81 -2.95
CA LEU A 72 14.07 9.43 -3.96
C LEU A 72 14.30 8.00 -4.48
N THR A 73 15.55 7.55 -4.52
CA THR A 73 15.90 6.18 -4.90
C THR A 73 15.22 5.18 -3.96
N ASP A 74 15.45 5.33 -2.65
CA ASP A 74 14.88 4.46 -1.63
C ASP A 74 13.34 4.46 -1.67
N HIS A 75 12.73 5.64 -1.87
CA HIS A 75 11.27 5.76 -1.96
C HIS A 75 10.70 5.06 -3.19
N MET A 76 11.33 5.22 -4.36
CA MET A 76 10.88 4.59 -5.60
C MET A 76 11.07 3.07 -5.57
N ASP A 77 12.16 2.58 -5.00
CA ASP A 77 12.41 1.14 -4.84
C ASP A 77 11.38 0.49 -3.90
N ALA A 78 11.06 1.14 -2.78
CA ALA A 78 10.03 0.67 -1.86
C ALA A 78 8.64 0.68 -2.52
N PHE A 79 8.32 1.73 -3.28
CA PHE A 79 7.07 1.80 -4.03
C PHE A 79 6.97 0.69 -5.11
N MET A 80 8.05 0.41 -5.82
CA MET A 80 8.10 -0.65 -6.83
C MET A 80 7.86 -2.05 -6.27
N GLN A 81 8.30 -2.31 -5.03
CA GLN A 81 7.99 -3.57 -4.35
C GLN A 81 6.48 -3.73 -4.13
N ILE A 82 5.78 -2.66 -3.76
CA ILE A 82 4.33 -2.68 -3.57
C ILE A 82 3.61 -2.90 -4.90
N VAL A 83 4.02 -2.20 -5.96
CA VAL A 83 3.47 -2.39 -7.32
C VAL A 83 3.62 -3.86 -7.75
N THR A 84 4.78 -4.45 -7.51
CA THR A 84 5.06 -5.85 -7.84
C THR A 84 4.14 -6.81 -7.07
N GLU A 85 3.84 -6.54 -5.80
CA GLU A 85 2.89 -7.36 -5.03
C GLU A 85 1.44 -7.18 -5.48
N ILE A 86 1.06 -5.96 -5.89
CA ILE A 86 -0.26 -5.69 -6.48
C ILE A 86 -0.43 -6.49 -7.77
N GLU A 87 0.59 -6.56 -8.64
CA GLU A 87 0.55 -7.33 -9.87
C GLU A 87 0.37 -8.84 -9.64
N LYS A 88 0.90 -9.38 -8.54
CA LYS A 88 0.77 -10.80 -8.16
C LYS A 88 -0.57 -11.13 -7.48
N ALA A 89 -1.29 -10.12 -6.97
CA ALA A 89 -2.53 -10.34 -6.20
C ALA A 89 -3.60 -11.17 -6.94
N PRO A 90 -3.86 -10.99 -8.25
CA PRO A 90 -4.87 -11.78 -8.98
C PRO A 90 -4.57 -13.28 -9.00
N GLU A 91 -3.29 -13.66 -9.13
CA GLU A 91 -2.85 -15.06 -9.11
C GLU A 91 -3.09 -15.70 -7.74
N SER A 92 -2.75 -14.95 -6.68
CA SER A 92 -2.95 -15.38 -5.29
C SER A 92 -4.44 -15.57 -4.94
N ILE A 93 -5.31 -14.67 -5.40
CA ILE A 93 -6.77 -14.76 -5.22
C ILE A 93 -7.32 -15.98 -5.95
N ASN A 94 -6.96 -16.17 -7.22
CA ASN A 94 -7.43 -17.29 -8.02
C ASN A 94 -6.97 -18.64 -7.45
N GLY A 95 -5.71 -18.75 -7.02
CA GLY A 95 -5.17 -19.95 -6.38
C GLY A 95 -5.88 -20.29 -5.05
N SER A 96 -6.19 -19.26 -4.25
CA SER A 96 -6.94 -19.42 -2.99
C SER A 96 -8.39 -19.88 -3.25
N MET A 97 -9.04 -19.32 -4.27
CA MET A 97 -10.40 -19.70 -4.64
C MET A 97 -10.47 -21.12 -5.20
N ASP A 98 -9.50 -21.53 -6.01
CA ASP A 98 -9.38 -22.90 -6.50
C ASP A 98 -9.17 -23.92 -5.37
N LYS A 99 -8.35 -23.57 -4.37
CA LYS A 99 -8.17 -24.39 -3.17
C LYS A 99 -9.48 -24.53 -2.39
N TYR A 100 -10.21 -23.44 -2.20
CA TYR A 100 -11.53 -23.43 -1.56
C TYR A 100 -12.52 -24.33 -2.31
N LEU A 101 -12.63 -24.18 -3.63
CA LEU A 101 -13.52 -24.98 -4.48
C LEU A 101 -13.15 -26.47 -4.47
N LYS A 102 -11.86 -26.83 -4.42
CA LYS A 102 -11.42 -28.23 -4.29
C LYS A 102 -11.81 -28.85 -2.93
N VAL A 103 -11.78 -28.07 -1.85
CA VAL A 103 -12.26 -28.51 -0.53
C VAL A 103 -13.78 -28.71 -0.52
N VAL A 104 -14.54 -27.80 -1.15
CA VAL A 104 -15.99 -27.91 -1.27
C VAL A 104 -16.39 -29.11 -2.14
N LYS A 105 -15.70 -29.36 -3.27
CA LYS A 105 -15.92 -30.51 -4.15
C LYS A 105 -15.54 -31.87 -3.53
N LYS A 106 -14.72 -31.89 -2.47
CA LYS A 106 -14.34 -33.12 -1.73
C LYS A 106 -15.31 -33.52 -0.62
N LYS A 107 -16.31 -32.70 -0.25
CA LYS A 107 -17.38 -33.14 0.68
C LYS A 107 -18.42 -33.95 -0.10
N PRO A 108 -18.65 -35.24 0.22
CA PRO A 108 -19.58 -36.08 -0.53
C PRO A 108 -21.03 -35.70 -0.22
N ALA A 109 -21.90 -35.90 -1.22
CA ALA A 109 -23.33 -35.74 -1.13
C ALA A 109 -23.95 -36.72 -0.11
N VAL A 110 -24.12 -36.31 1.15
CA VAL A 110 -25.09 -36.93 2.08
C VAL A 110 -25.60 -35.87 3.07
N ILE A 111 -26.69 -35.19 2.72
CA ILE A 111 -27.68 -34.76 3.71
C ILE A 111 -28.84 -35.73 3.54
N LYS A 112 -28.87 -36.81 4.34
CA LYS A 112 -30.09 -37.61 4.51
C LYS A 112 -31.08 -36.73 5.25
N THR A 113 -32.16 -36.32 4.59
CA THR A 113 -33.32 -35.75 5.27
C THR A 113 -33.86 -36.81 6.23
N MET A 114 -33.86 -36.52 7.53
CA MET A 114 -34.48 -37.39 8.53
C MET A 114 -36.00 -37.29 8.39
N ASP A 115 -36.63 -38.41 8.04
CA ASP A 115 -38.08 -38.61 7.99
C ASP A 115 -38.71 -38.56 9.39
N HIS A 116 -38.81 -37.37 9.99
CA HIS A 116 -39.61 -37.16 11.20
C HIS A 116 -40.49 -35.92 11.02
N LEU A 117 -41.48 -36.04 10.14
CA LEU A 117 -42.60 -35.10 10.10
C LEU A 117 -43.64 -35.57 11.14
N PRO A 118 -43.89 -34.86 12.26
CA PRO A 118 -45.12 -35.07 13.00
C PRO A 118 -46.29 -34.57 12.14
N LYS A 119 -47.21 -35.48 11.81
CA LYS A 119 -48.43 -35.19 11.07
C LYS A 119 -49.38 -34.30 11.90
N THR A 120 -49.70 -33.15 11.30
CA THR A 120 -50.95 -32.35 11.34
C THR A 120 -51.41 -31.65 12.63
N ARG A 121 -51.75 -30.35 12.50
CA ARG A 121 -53.15 -29.83 12.44
C ARG A 121 -53.13 -28.34 12.01
N PRO A 122 -54.09 -27.83 11.21
CA PRO A 122 -54.03 -26.48 10.65
C PRO A 122 -54.60 -25.41 11.60
N ALA A 123 -53.96 -24.24 11.69
CA ALA A 123 -54.49 -23.08 12.41
C ALA A 123 -54.90 -21.98 11.40
N THR A 124 -56.21 -21.97 11.15
CA THR A 124 -57.12 -20.85 10.83
C THR A 124 -56.55 -19.48 10.42
N LYS A 125 -57.00 -19.02 9.24
CA LYS A 125 -56.88 -17.66 8.70
C LYS A 125 -57.36 -16.61 9.72
N LYS A 126 -56.47 -15.72 10.19
CA LYS A 126 -56.87 -14.43 10.78
C LYS A 126 -56.86 -13.35 9.70
N LYS A 127 -58.06 -12.89 9.34
CA LYS A 127 -58.29 -11.65 8.60
C LYS A 127 -57.76 -10.49 9.42
N PHE A 128 -57.00 -9.58 8.82
CA PHE A 128 -56.98 -8.18 9.23
C PHE A 128 -57.28 -7.33 8.00
N SER A 129 -58.41 -6.63 8.11
CA SER A 129 -58.99 -5.71 7.14
C SER A 129 -58.26 -4.38 7.13
N SER A 130 -58.08 -3.82 5.94
CA SER A 130 -57.82 -2.38 5.74
C SER A 130 -58.80 -1.53 6.52
N VAL A 131 -58.29 -0.48 7.17
CA VAL A 131 -59.07 0.73 7.45
C VAL A 131 -58.21 1.93 7.06
N LYS A 132 -58.66 2.62 6.00
CA LYS A 132 -58.28 4.00 5.69
C LYS A 132 -58.87 4.93 6.75
N LYS A 133 -58.09 5.92 7.19
CA LYS A 133 -58.53 7.31 7.30
C LYS A 133 -57.31 8.21 7.22
#